data_AF-A0A350I6N1-F1
#
_entry.id   AF-A0A350I6N1-F1
#
_cell.length_a   1.000
_cell.length_b   1.000
_cell.length_c   1.000
_cell.angle_alpha   90.00
_cell.angle_beta   90.00
_cell.angle_gamma   90.00
#
_symmetry.space_group_name_H-M   'P 1'
#
loop_
_entity.id
_entity.type
_entity.pdbx_description
1 polymer ?
#
loop_
_entity_poly.entity_id
_entity_poly.type
_entity_poly.pdbx_seq_one_letter_code
_entity_poly.pdbx_strand_id
1 'polypeptide(L)'
;MSTDDISEIWAEDATIDETQLAQEAKKIPQLHSKYYNMYYKEALKVKKLRYDYKVLEFDKREWISGDMAEEDLRERNWKPFQKKVMRQDMDKYIQADSDIIRMSLKIDYHSCRANFLEDIVKTIHSRNFIINNIISVMKFQAGDY
;
A
#
# COMPACT_ATOMS: atom_id res chain seq x y z
N MET A 1 -11.41 -12.32 -5.09
CA MET A 1 -11.63 -11.51 -6.31
C MET A 1 -10.23 -11.20 -6.83
N SER A 2 -9.88 -11.76 -7.99
CA SER A 2 -8.52 -11.94 -8.52
C SER A 2 -7.67 -10.68 -8.34
N THR A 3 -6.81 -10.66 -7.32
CA THR A 3 -5.62 -9.85 -7.38
C THR A 3 -4.73 -10.56 -8.37
N ASP A 4 -4.65 -10.07 -9.60
CA ASP A 4 -3.45 -10.36 -10.39
C ASP A 4 -2.28 -10.01 -9.46
N ASP A 5 -1.51 -11.04 -9.10
CA ASP A 5 -0.46 -10.86 -8.11
C ASP A 5 0.50 -9.82 -8.69
N ILE A 6 0.61 -8.65 -8.04
CA ILE A 6 1.46 -7.56 -8.52
C ILE A 6 2.89 -8.10 -8.74
N SER A 7 3.30 -9.11 -7.96
CA SER A 7 4.58 -9.77 -8.12
C SER A 7 4.68 -10.59 -9.42
N GLU A 8 3.62 -11.27 -9.85
CA GLU A 8 3.58 -12.01 -11.13
C GLU A 8 3.63 -11.05 -12.31
N ILE A 9 2.79 -10.00 -12.30
CA ILE A 9 2.80 -8.98 -13.36
C ILE A 9 4.17 -8.30 -13.44
N TRP A 10 4.78 -8.01 -12.29
CA TRP A 10 6.11 -7.41 -12.25
C TRP A 10 7.20 -8.35 -12.72
N ALA A 11 7.13 -9.64 -12.38
CA ALA A 11 8.12 -10.63 -12.82
C ALA A 11 8.21 -10.69 -14.36
N GLU A 12 7.08 -10.60 -15.06
CA GLU A 12 7.04 -10.52 -16.51
C GLU A 12 7.63 -9.19 -17.04
N ASP A 13 7.14 -8.06 -16.50
CA ASP A 13 7.54 -6.72 -16.96
C ASP A 13 9.00 -6.36 -16.63
N ALA A 14 9.60 -6.98 -15.61
CA ALA A 14 10.96 -6.70 -15.16
C ALA A 14 12.03 -7.22 -16.14
N THR A 15 11.67 -8.18 -17.00
CA THR A 15 12.59 -8.76 -17.99
C THR A 15 13.06 -7.72 -19.01
N ILE A 16 14.34 -7.80 -19.40
CA ILE A 16 14.96 -6.93 -20.41
C ILE A 16 15.37 -7.80 -21.59
N ASP A 17 14.80 -7.55 -22.76
CA ASP A 17 15.23 -8.18 -24.01
C ASP A 17 16.50 -7.49 -24.54
N GLU A 18 17.64 -8.13 -24.36
CA GLU A 18 18.95 -7.65 -24.81
C GLU A 18 19.06 -7.53 -26.34
N THR A 19 18.20 -8.22 -27.11
CA THR A 19 18.18 -8.10 -28.57
C THR A 19 17.44 -6.84 -29.04
N GLN A 20 16.64 -6.20 -28.17
CA GLN A 20 15.79 -5.05 -28.50
C GLN A 20 15.93 -3.89 -27.51
N LEU A 21 17.15 -3.57 -27.08
CA LEU A 21 17.42 -2.54 -26.05
C LEU A 21 16.78 -1.16 -26.33
N ALA A 22 16.68 -0.74 -27.60
CA ALA A 22 16.02 0.51 -27.97
C ALA A 22 14.50 0.48 -27.71
N GLN A 23 13.86 -0.67 -27.89
CA GLN A 23 12.44 -0.86 -27.56
C GLN A 23 12.26 -0.94 -26.04
N GLU A 24 13.16 -1.64 -25.34
CA GLU A 24 13.19 -1.68 -23.87
C GLU A 24 13.27 -0.28 -23.25
N ALA A 25 14.11 0.61 -23.80
CA ALA A 25 14.18 2.00 -23.35
C ALA A 25 12.86 2.75 -23.56
N LYS A 26 12.16 2.52 -24.69
CA LYS A 26 10.85 3.14 -24.97
C LYS A 26 9.73 2.64 -24.07
N LYS A 27 9.84 1.42 -23.52
CA LYS A 27 8.86 0.84 -22.58
C LYS A 27 8.92 1.50 -21.20
N ILE A 28 10.06 2.08 -20.80
CA ILE A 28 10.24 2.69 -19.46
C ILE A 28 9.10 3.65 -19.06
N PRO A 29 8.72 4.68 -19.85
CA PRO A 29 7.63 5.58 -19.47
C PRO A 29 6.26 4.87 -19.41
N GLN A 30 6.04 3.83 -20.22
CA GLN A 30 4.81 3.05 -20.22
C GLN A 30 4.70 2.21 -18.93
N LEU A 31 5.78 1.52 -18.56
CA LEU A 31 5.88 0.79 -17.30
C LEU A 31 5.74 1.73 -16.10
N HIS A 32 6.44 2.87 -16.11
CA HIS A 32 6.33 3.86 -15.05
C HIS A 32 4.88 4.31 -14.87
N SER A 33 4.18 4.68 -15.95
CA SER A 33 2.77 5.06 -15.90
C SER A 33 1.89 3.92 -15.34
N LYS A 34 2.08 2.68 -15.79
CA LYS A 34 1.34 1.50 -15.31
C LYS A 34 1.46 1.34 -13.79
N TYR A 35 2.68 1.23 -13.28
CA TYR A 35 2.92 0.95 -11.86
C TYR A 35 2.68 2.16 -10.97
N TYR A 36 2.97 3.38 -11.43
CA TYR A 36 2.68 4.59 -10.67
C TYR A 36 1.17 4.78 -10.46
N ASN A 37 0.34 4.47 -11.47
CA ASN A 37 -1.11 4.53 -11.31
C ASN A 37 -1.63 3.51 -10.30
N MET A 38 -1.05 2.31 -10.25
CA MET A 38 -1.37 1.32 -9.22
C MET A 38 -0.95 1.82 -7.84
N TYR A 39 0.27 2.33 -7.71
CA TYR A 39 0.81 2.90 -6.47
C TYR A 39 -0.10 4.01 -5.94
N TYR A 40 -0.43 4.97 -6.80
CA TYR A 40 -1.25 6.12 -6.45
C TYR A 40 -2.61 5.71 -5.87
N LYS A 41 -3.27 4.73 -6.49
CA LYS A 41 -4.56 4.21 -6.00
C LYS A 41 -4.45 3.57 -4.62
N GLU A 42 -3.41 2.74 -4.39
CA GLU A 42 -3.18 2.11 -3.08
C GLU A 42 -2.82 3.15 -2.02
N ALA A 43 -1.94 4.10 -2.34
CA ALA A 43 -1.54 5.19 -1.43
C ALA A 43 -2.73 6.07 -1.01
N LEU A 44 -3.60 6.45 -1.96
CA LEU A 44 -4.83 7.17 -1.64
C LEU A 44 -5.76 6.36 -0.75
N LYS A 45 -5.88 5.05 -1.00
CA LYS A 45 -6.71 4.16 -0.20
C LYS A 45 -6.19 4.04 1.23
N VAL A 46 -4.87 3.90 1.42
CA VAL A 46 -4.23 3.94 2.75
C VAL A 46 -4.55 5.25 3.46
N LYS A 47 -4.42 6.39 2.76
CA LYS A 47 -4.71 7.71 3.34
C LYS A 47 -6.15 7.78 3.84
N LYS A 48 -7.12 7.36 3.04
CA LYS A 48 -8.53 7.31 3.44
C LYS A 48 -8.74 6.41 4.65
N LEU A 49 -8.25 5.17 4.60
CA LEU A 49 -8.42 4.19 5.67
C LEU A 49 -7.83 4.66 7.00
N ARG A 50 -6.71 5.41 6.97
CA ARG A 50 -6.13 6.02 8.18
C ARG A 50 -7.03 7.09 8.79
N TYR A 51 -7.77 7.86 7.99
CA TYR A 51 -8.78 8.78 8.53
C TYR A 51 -9.97 8.02 9.10
N ASP A 52 -10.48 7.03 8.38
CA ASP A 52 -11.59 6.18 8.83
C ASP A 52 -11.23 5.46 10.16
N TYR A 53 -9.99 5.01 10.30
CA TYR A 53 -9.47 4.42 11.55
C TYR A 53 -9.47 5.41 12.71
N LYS A 54 -9.05 6.66 12.50
CA LYS A 54 -9.03 7.67 13.56
C LYS A 54 -10.43 7.98 14.08
N VAL A 55 -11.40 8.06 13.18
CA VAL A 55 -12.82 8.23 13.54
C VAL A 55 -13.27 7.03 14.36
N LEU A 56 -13.07 5.81 13.85
CA LEU A 56 -13.44 4.59 14.57
C LEU A 56 -12.78 4.47 15.94
N GLU A 57 -11.50 4.81 16.06
CA GLU A 57 -10.75 4.77 17.33
C GLU A 57 -11.33 5.76 18.35
N PHE A 58 -11.69 6.97 17.91
CA PHE A 58 -12.37 7.95 18.75
C PHE A 58 -13.73 7.43 19.21
N ASP A 59 -14.55 6.92 18.29
CA ASP A 59 -15.86 6.37 18.60
C ASP A 59 -15.76 5.20 19.60
N LYS A 60 -14.80 4.29 19.39
CA LYS A 60 -14.57 3.16 20.29
C LYS A 60 -14.13 3.63 21.68
N ARG A 61 -13.37 4.72 21.78
CA ARG A 61 -12.98 5.31 23.06
C ARG A 61 -14.21 5.81 23.83
N GLU A 62 -15.08 6.59 23.19
CA GLU A 62 -16.32 7.08 23.81
C GLU A 62 -17.27 5.95 24.18
N TRP A 63 -17.34 4.94 23.32
CA TRP A 63 -18.14 3.73 23.57
C TRP A 63 -17.66 2.97 24.81
N ILE A 64 -16.35 2.75 24.94
CA ILE A 64 -15.75 2.02 26.08
C ILE A 64 -15.79 2.85 27.37
N SER A 65 -15.65 4.17 27.30
CA SER A 65 -15.79 5.05 28.47
C SER A 65 -17.24 5.17 28.94
N GLY A 66 -18.20 4.88 28.06
CA GLY A 66 -19.64 5.03 28.31
C GLY A 66 -20.16 6.45 28.08
N ASP A 67 -19.37 7.31 27.43
CA ASP A 67 -19.72 8.70 27.14
C ASP A 67 -20.43 8.87 25.78
N MET A 68 -20.45 7.82 24.95
CA MET A 68 -21.13 7.83 23.65
C MET A 68 -22.65 8.05 23.78
N ALA A 69 -23.21 8.94 22.95
CA ALA A 69 -24.63 9.22 22.96
C ALA A 69 -25.49 8.03 22.48
N GLU A 70 -26.72 7.93 22.98
CA GLU A 70 -27.67 6.86 22.61
C GLU A 70 -28.03 6.89 21.11
N GLU A 71 -28.05 8.08 20.51
CA GLU A 71 -28.30 8.24 19.07
C GLU A 71 -27.19 7.60 18.24
N ASP A 72 -25.91 7.84 18.58
CA ASP A 72 -24.74 7.25 17.91
C ASP A 72 -24.69 5.73 18.09
N LEU A 73 -25.02 5.24 19.30
CA LEU A 73 -25.15 3.81 19.57
C LEU A 73 -26.17 3.15 18.64
N ARG A 74 -27.34 3.79 18.47
CA ARG A 74 -28.41 3.30 17.60
C ARG A 74 -28.00 3.32 16.13
N GLU A 75 -27.39 4.40 15.65
CA GLU A 75 -26.92 4.53 14.27
C GLU A 75 -25.88 3.47 13.89
N ARG A 76 -24.99 3.15 14.84
CA ARG A 76 -23.93 2.15 14.67
C ARG A 76 -24.36 0.73 14.99
N ASN A 77 -25.59 0.57 15.51
CA ASN A 77 -26.11 -0.69 16.03
C ASN A 77 -25.20 -1.30 17.11
N TRP A 78 -24.65 -0.45 17.98
CA TRP A 78 -23.82 -0.83 19.13
C TRP A 78 -24.67 -0.85 20.39
N LYS A 79 -24.42 -1.81 21.27
CA LYS A 79 -25.00 -1.84 22.61
C LYS A 79 -24.10 -1.08 23.58
N PRO A 80 -24.63 -0.44 24.63
CA PRO A 80 -23.82 0.20 25.66
C PRO A 80 -22.73 -0.75 26.19
N PHE A 81 -21.52 -0.23 26.36
CA PHE A 81 -20.42 -1.03 26.86
C PHE A 81 -20.65 -1.41 28.33
N GLN A 82 -20.53 -2.70 28.65
CA GLN A 82 -20.99 -3.24 29.94
C GLN A 82 -19.93 -3.23 31.04
N LYS A 83 -18.65 -2.99 30.70
CA LYS A 83 -17.54 -3.06 31.66
C LYS A 83 -17.02 -1.67 31.98
N LYS A 84 -16.76 -1.40 33.26
CA LYS A 84 -16.04 -0.20 33.66
C LYS A 84 -14.55 -0.38 33.40
N VAL A 85 -14.01 0.34 32.41
CA VAL A 85 -12.58 0.32 32.06
C VAL A 85 -11.90 1.55 32.65
N MET A 86 -10.77 1.34 33.32
CA MET A 86 -9.96 2.43 33.85
C MET A 86 -9.25 3.15 32.71
N ARG A 87 -9.05 4.47 32.85
CA ARG A 87 -8.38 5.30 31.82
C ARG A 87 -7.01 4.75 31.39
N GLN A 88 -6.25 4.20 32.33
CA GLN A 88 -4.93 3.59 32.07
C GLN A 88 -5.01 2.33 31.20
N ASP A 89 -6.14 1.62 31.20
CA ASP A 89 -6.35 0.39 30.43
C ASP A 89 -7.07 0.67 29.10
N MET A 90 -7.54 1.90 28.87
CA MET A 90 -8.38 2.26 27.73
C MET A 90 -7.76 1.83 26.38
N ASP A 91 -6.50 2.19 26.17
CA ASP A 91 -5.82 1.88 24.91
C ASP A 91 -5.67 0.37 24.71
N LYS A 92 -5.47 -0.41 25.78
CA LYS A 92 -5.44 -1.88 25.70
C LYS A 92 -6.77 -2.46 25.21
N TYR A 93 -7.90 -1.91 25.64
CA TYR A 93 -9.22 -2.38 25.17
C TYR A 93 -9.50 -1.96 23.73
N ILE A 94 -9.17 -0.72 23.36
CA ILE A 94 -9.32 -0.23 21.98
C ILE A 94 -8.49 -1.09 21.03
N GLN A 95 -7.21 -1.32 21.33
CA GLN A 95 -6.31 -2.10 20.47
C GLN A 95 -6.70 -3.58 20.40
N ALA A 96 -7.46 -4.09 21.38
CA ALA A 96 -8.02 -5.44 21.35
C ALA A 96 -9.40 -5.51 20.65
N ASP A 97 -10.01 -4.39 20.29
CA ASP A 97 -11.32 -4.37 19.62
C ASP A 97 -11.22 -4.94 18.20
N SER A 98 -12.17 -5.81 17.85
CA SER A 98 -12.14 -6.52 16.57
C SER A 98 -12.27 -5.62 15.35
N ASP A 99 -12.99 -4.49 15.45
CA ASP A 99 -13.15 -3.55 14.34
C ASP A 99 -11.88 -2.73 14.15
N ILE A 100 -11.23 -2.34 15.26
CA ILE A 100 -9.92 -1.68 15.25
C ILE A 100 -8.87 -2.58 14.61
N ILE A 101 -8.78 -3.84 15.05
CA ILE A 101 -7.85 -4.83 14.48
C ILE A 101 -8.12 -5.02 12.99
N ARG A 102 -9.39 -5.19 12.59
CA ARG A 102 -9.75 -5.38 11.18
C ARG A 102 -9.38 -4.18 10.32
N MET A 103 -9.60 -2.96 10.81
CA MET A 103 -9.24 -1.75 10.09
C MET A 103 -7.72 -1.59 10.00
N SER A 104 -6.98 -1.88 11.07
CA SER A 104 -5.51 -1.87 11.06
C SER A 104 -4.96 -2.85 10.04
N LEU A 105 -5.41 -4.12 10.06
CA LEU A 105 -4.97 -5.13 9.11
C LEU A 105 -5.25 -4.71 7.66
N LYS A 106 -6.38 -4.04 7.42
CA LYS A 106 -6.73 -3.51 6.10
C LYS A 106 -5.80 -2.35 5.68
N ILE A 107 -5.44 -1.47 6.60
CA ILE A 107 -4.44 -0.41 6.36
C ILE A 107 -3.08 -1.04 6.03
N ASP A 108 -2.65 -2.02 6.80
CA ASP A 108 -1.34 -2.67 6.62
C ASP A 108 -1.27 -3.39 5.28
N TYR A 109 -2.32 -4.14 4.92
CA TYR A 109 -2.41 -4.79 3.61
C TYR A 109 -2.23 -3.80 2.45
N HIS A 110 -2.95 -2.68 2.48
CA HIS A 110 -2.84 -1.65 1.44
C HIS A 110 -1.51 -0.90 1.49
N SER A 111 -0.92 -0.73 2.68
CA SER A 111 0.39 -0.10 2.86
C SER A 111 1.51 -0.97 2.29
N CYS A 112 1.48 -2.28 2.55
CA CYS A 112 2.44 -3.22 1.96
C CYS A 112 2.38 -3.20 0.43
N ARG A 113 1.18 -3.16 -0.16
CA ARG A 113 1.02 -3.05 -1.61
C ARG A 113 1.53 -1.73 -2.18
N ALA A 114 1.22 -0.61 -1.51
CA ALA A 114 1.73 0.70 -1.92
C ALA A 114 3.26 0.74 -1.88
N ASN A 115 3.88 0.26 -0.80
CA ASN A 115 5.34 0.23 -0.66
C ASN A 115 5.99 -0.63 -1.75
N PHE A 116 5.44 -1.82 -2.03
CA PHE A 116 5.96 -2.69 -3.09
C PHE A 116 5.88 -2.03 -4.47
N LEU A 117 4.76 -1.37 -4.78
CA LEU A 117 4.60 -0.64 -6.04
C LEU A 117 5.54 0.57 -6.13
N GLU A 118 5.79 1.26 -5.03
CA GLU A 118 6.75 2.37 -4.97
C GLU A 118 8.17 1.89 -5.31
N ASP A 119 8.57 0.73 -4.77
CA ASP A 119 9.89 0.14 -5.05
C ASP A 119 10.01 -0.36 -6.51
N ILE A 120 8.92 -0.87 -7.09
CA ILE A 120 8.86 -1.16 -8.53
C ILE A 120 9.08 0.13 -9.35
N VAL A 121 8.40 1.23 -9.01
CA VAL A 121 8.55 2.52 -9.69
C VAL A 121 9.99 3.03 -9.61
N LYS A 122 10.64 2.92 -8.44
CA LYS A 122 12.07 3.25 -8.27
C LYS A 122 12.96 2.38 -9.16
N THR A 123 12.67 1.09 -9.25
CA THR A 123 13.40 0.17 -10.13
C THR A 123 13.25 0.57 -11.59
N ILE A 124 12.05 0.91 -12.04
CA ILE A 124 11.79 1.41 -13.40
C ILE A 124 12.57 2.70 -13.68
N HIS A 125 12.67 3.61 -12.70
CA HIS A 125 13.48 4.83 -12.84
C HIS A 125 14.96 4.51 -13.09
N SER A 126 15.50 3.50 -12.40
CA SER A 126 16.89 3.05 -12.57
C SER A 126 17.12 2.25 -13.87
N ARG A 127 16.07 1.78 -14.54
CA ARG A 127 16.17 0.89 -15.73
C ARG A 127 16.91 1.52 -16.90
N ASN A 128 16.80 2.84 -17.09
CA ASN A 128 17.56 3.54 -18.15
C ASN A 128 19.08 3.41 -17.95
N PHE A 129 19.54 3.48 -16.70
CA PHE A 129 20.95 3.28 -16.37
C PHE A 129 21.39 1.83 -16.63
N ILE A 130 20.57 0.85 -16.25
CA ILE A 130 20.83 -0.57 -16.51
C ILE A 130 20.98 -0.83 -18.02
N ILE A 131 20.05 -0.33 -18.84
CA ILE A 131 20.09 -0.48 -20.31
C ILE A 131 21.37 0.15 -20.88
N ASN A 132 21.72 1.36 -20.44
CA ASN A 132 22.94 2.02 -20.92
C ASN A 132 24.21 1.25 -20.54
N ASN A 133 24.26 0.62 -19.37
CA ASN A 133 25.38 -0.22 -18.96
C ASN A 133 25.48 -1.48 -19.84
N ILE A 134 24.37 -2.13 -20.16
CA ILE A 134 24.34 -3.27 -21.09
C ILE A 134 24.90 -2.85 -22.46
N ILE A 135 24.43 -1.72 -23.01
CA ILE A 135 24.93 -1.18 -24.29
C ILE A 135 26.45 -0.92 -24.22
N SER A 136 26.92 -0.38 -23.10
CA SER A 136 28.35 -0.05 -22.92
C SER A 136 29.22 -1.31 -22.90
N VAL A 137 28.77 -2.37 -22.22
CA VAL A 137 29.43 -3.68 -22.24
C VAL A 137 29.44 -4.29 -23.64
N MET A 138 28.33 -4.20 -24.37
CA MET A 138 28.24 -4.70 -25.75
C MET A 138 29.22 -3.98 -26.69
N LYS A 139 29.33 -2.65 -26.60
CA LYS A 139 30.31 -1.87 -27.38
C LYS A 139 31.75 -2.27 -27.04
N PHE A 140 32.05 -2.39 -25.75
CA PHE A 140 33.36 -2.84 -25.28
C PHE A 140 33.73 -4.22 -25.84
N GLN A 141 32.78 -5.18 -25.83
CA GLN A 141 32.99 -6.51 -26.39
C GLN A 141 33.17 -6.51 -27.91
N ALA A 142 32.58 -5.54 -28.61
CA ALA A 142 32.74 -5.36 -30.06
C ALA A 142 34.06 -4.67 -30.44
N GLY A 143 34.82 -4.16 -29.47
CA GLY A 143 36.06 -3.39 -29.71
C GLY A 143 35.82 -1.92 -30.07
N ASP A 144 34.59 -1.43 -29.93
CA ASP A 144 34.24 -0.02 -30.04
C ASP A 144 34.45 0.65 -28.67
N TYR A 145 35.57 1.36 -28.51
CA TYR A 145 35.90 2.19 -27.35
C TYR A 145 35.79 3.68 -27.64
#